data_AF-A0A4Y3WLY0-F1
#
_entry.id   AF-A0A4Y3WLY0-F1
#
_cell.length_a   1.000
_cell.length_b   1.000
_cell.length_c   1.000
_cell.angle_alpha   90.00
_cell.angle_beta   90.00
_cell.angle_gamma   90.00
#
_symmetry.space_group_name_H-M   'P 1'
#
loop_
_entity.id
_entity.type
_entity.pdbx_description
1 polymer ?
#
loop_
_entity_poly.entity_id
_entity_poly.type
_entity_poly.pdbx_seq_one_letter_code
_entity_poly.pdbx_strand_id
1 'polypeptide(L)'
;MSAAEQPDDPSGSWSMNALGGFIRAQRQLAKLSLREMAAMTSVSNAYLSQVERGLHQPSLKVLHSIADALHLSTEQLLIQAGWRDAAPAPEAESTEDVIARDPRLTPAQRAALLSVYRSFVDDPA
;
A
#
# COMPACT_ATOMS: atom_id res chain seq x y z
N MET A 1 12.70 -40.53 11.81
CA MET A 1 11.79 -40.68 10.67
C MET A 1 11.10 -39.34 10.46
N SER A 2 11.29 -38.76 9.28
CA SER A 2 10.75 -37.47 8.82
C SER A 2 9.23 -37.40 8.87
N ALA A 3 8.71 -36.22 9.20
CA ALA A 3 8.07 -35.36 8.22
C ALA A 3 8.28 -33.92 8.66
N ALA A 4 8.94 -33.14 7.80
CA ALA A 4 9.21 -31.73 8.00
C ALA A 4 7.91 -30.95 7.75
N GLU A 5 7.39 -30.25 8.77
CA GLU A 5 6.44 -29.17 8.55
C GLU A 5 7.25 -27.94 8.13
N GLN A 6 6.99 -27.50 6.89
CA GLN A 6 7.69 -26.42 6.20
C GLN A 6 7.61 -25.08 6.96
N PRO A 7 8.66 -24.24 6.85
CA PRO A 7 8.78 -22.99 7.57
C PRO A 7 7.77 -21.94 7.08
N ASP A 8 7.39 -21.05 7.98
CA ASP A 8 6.58 -19.83 7.73
C ASP A 8 6.90 -19.19 6.36
N ASP A 9 5.88 -19.10 5.50
CA ASP A 9 5.95 -18.33 4.25
C ASP A 9 5.99 -16.83 4.61
N PRO A 10 7.01 -16.06 4.18
CA PRO A 10 7.15 -14.64 4.53
C PRO A 10 6.23 -13.74 3.69
N SER A 11 5.04 -14.22 3.33
CA SER A 11 4.05 -13.44 2.59
C SER A 11 3.18 -12.65 3.58
N GLY A 12 3.25 -11.32 3.50
CA GLY A 12 2.44 -10.43 4.34
C GLY A 12 0.95 -10.83 4.33
N SER A 13 0.27 -10.75 5.47
CA SER A 13 -1.14 -11.15 5.55
C SER A 13 -2.03 -10.16 4.77
N TRP A 14 -2.52 -10.57 3.60
CA TRP A 14 -3.48 -9.77 2.84
C TRP A 14 -4.83 -9.73 3.56
N SER A 15 -5.32 -8.53 3.87
CA SER A 15 -6.72 -8.28 4.16
C SER A 15 -7.52 -8.22 2.86
N MET A 16 -7.86 -9.41 2.33
CA MET A 16 -8.59 -9.57 1.07
C MET A 16 -9.94 -8.83 1.03
N ASN A 17 -10.63 -8.76 2.17
CA ASN A 17 -11.90 -8.03 2.27
C ASN A 17 -11.69 -6.50 2.18
N ALA A 18 -10.62 -5.98 2.79
CA ALA A 18 -10.31 -4.56 2.72
C ALA A 18 -9.88 -4.15 1.29
N LEU A 19 -9.04 -4.96 0.65
CA LEU A 19 -8.65 -4.75 -0.74
C LEU A 19 -9.85 -4.78 -1.69
N GLY A 20 -10.68 -5.83 -1.62
CA GLY A 20 -11.84 -5.99 -2.48
C GLY A 20 -12.85 -4.85 -2.30
N GLY A 21 -13.14 -4.48 -1.06
CA GLY A 21 -14.01 -3.35 -0.73
C GLY A 21 -13.49 -2.02 -1.27
N PHE A 22 -12.17 -1.79 -1.19
CA PHE A 22 -11.55 -0.59 -1.74
C PHE A 22 -11.60 -0.53 -3.27
N ILE A 23 -11.23 -1.62 -3.97
CA ILE A 23 -11.33 -1.69 -5.44
C ILE A 23 -12.76 -1.39 -5.89
N ARG A 24 -13.75 -1.97 -5.20
CA ARG A 24 -15.16 -1.69 -5.44
C ARG A 24 -15.49 -0.21 -5.25
N ALA A 25 -15.04 0.40 -4.16
CA ALA A 25 -15.31 1.81 -3.88
C ALA A 25 -14.70 2.72 -4.97
N GLN A 26 -13.45 2.49 -5.34
CA GLN A 26 -12.76 3.25 -6.39
C GLN A 26 -13.44 3.09 -7.75
N ARG A 27 -13.87 1.87 -8.11
CA ARG A 27 -14.64 1.64 -9.34
C ARG A 27 -15.91 2.49 -9.38
N GLN A 28 -16.65 2.53 -8.27
CA GLN A 28 -17.89 3.30 -8.19
C GLN A 28 -17.65 4.81 -8.22
N LEU A 29 -16.57 5.29 -7.59
CA LEU A 29 -16.14 6.69 -7.68
C LEU A 29 -15.78 7.09 -9.12
N ALA A 30 -15.12 6.19 -9.86
CA ALA A 30 -14.84 6.33 -11.28
C ALA A 30 -16.09 6.15 -12.17
N LYS A 31 -17.27 5.86 -11.59
CA LYS A 31 -18.54 5.60 -12.28
C LYS A 31 -18.46 4.46 -13.31
N LEU A 32 -17.57 3.50 -13.08
CA LEU A 32 -17.42 2.33 -13.94
C LEU A 32 -18.34 1.21 -13.48
N SER A 33 -19.05 0.59 -14.42
CA SER A 33 -19.69 -0.70 -14.16
C SER A 33 -18.64 -1.79 -14.00
N LEU A 34 -19.02 -2.89 -13.35
CA LEU A 34 -18.14 -4.06 -13.21
C LEU A 34 -17.73 -4.63 -14.58
N ARG A 35 -18.60 -4.51 -15.60
CA ARG A 35 -18.35 -4.99 -16.96
C ARG A 35 -17.36 -4.10 -17.72
N GLU A 36 -17.44 -2.78 -17.54
CA GLU A 36 -16.47 -1.85 -18.14
C GLU A 36 -15.08 -2.04 -17.53
N MET A 37 -14.97 -2.11 -16.21
CA MET A 37 -13.67 -2.35 -15.56
C MET A 37 -13.09 -3.73 -15.95
N ALA A 38 -13.91 -4.77 -16.05
CA ALA A 38 -13.48 -6.08 -16.53
C ALA A 38 -12.89 -6.01 -17.96
N ALA A 39 -13.52 -5.24 -18.85
CA ALA A 39 -13.01 -5.02 -20.21
C ALA A 39 -11.68 -4.25 -20.21
N MET A 40 -11.56 -3.18 -19.41
CA MET A 40 -10.33 -2.38 -19.30
C MET A 40 -9.15 -3.19 -18.76
N THR A 41 -9.41 -4.09 -17.79
CA THR A 41 -8.38 -4.89 -17.12
C THR A 41 -8.05 -6.19 -17.86
N SER A 42 -8.81 -6.54 -18.91
CA SER A 42 -8.76 -7.85 -19.60
C SER A 42 -8.99 -9.04 -18.63
N VAL A 43 -9.81 -8.83 -17.61
CA VAL A 43 -10.17 -9.82 -16.59
C VAL A 43 -11.65 -10.18 -16.75
N SER A 44 -12.02 -11.42 -16.44
CA SER A 44 -13.42 -11.82 -16.53
C SER A 44 -14.27 -11.08 -15.49
N ASN A 45 -15.51 -10.75 -15.86
CA ASN A 45 -16.45 -10.08 -14.94
C ASN A 45 -16.70 -10.90 -13.67
N ALA A 46 -16.77 -12.23 -13.79
CA ALA A 46 -16.92 -13.16 -12.68
C ALA A 46 -15.71 -13.11 -11.72
N TYR A 47 -14.50 -13.09 -12.26
CA TYR A 47 -13.29 -13.00 -11.45
C TYR A 47 -13.19 -11.65 -10.74
N LEU A 48 -13.43 -10.54 -11.45
CA LEU A 48 -13.44 -9.20 -10.84
C LEU A 48 -14.48 -9.10 -9.70
N SER A 49 -15.65 -9.73 -9.87
CA SER A 49 -16.65 -9.87 -8.81
C SER A 49 -16.15 -10.64 -7.58
N GLN A 50 -15.36 -11.71 -7.78
CA GLN A 50 -14.75 -12.45 -6.68
C GLN A 50 -13.70 -11.62 -5.95
N VAL A 51 -12.88 -10.86 -6.69
CA VAL A 51 -11.87 -9.95 -6.13
C VAL A 51 -12.54 -8.85 -5.28
N GLU A 52 -13.57 -8.17 -5.80
CA GLU A 52 -14.29 -7.11 -5.05
C GLU A 52 -14.96 -7.62 -3.77
N ARG A 53 -15.25 -8.92 -3.69
CA ARG A 53 -15.84 -9.57 -2.50
C ARG A 53 -14.80 -10.17 -1.56
N GLY A 54 -13.51 -10.03 -1.87
CA GLY A 54 -12.43 -10.62 -1.08
C GLY A 54 -12.35 -12.14 -1.17
N LEU A 55 -13.00 -12.76 -2.16
CA LEU A 55 -13.08 -14.22 -2.31
C LEU A 55 -11.90 -14.83 -3.07
N HIS A 56 -11.09 -13.99 -3.72
CA HIS A 56 -9.94 -14.46 -4.48
C HIS A 56 -8.80 -13.45 -4.47
N GLN A 57 -7.60 -13.93 -4.13
CA GLN A 57 -6.38 -13.16 -4.23
C GLN A 57 -5.98 -12.92 -5.71
N PRO A 58 -5.91 -11.66 -6.16
CA PRO A 58 -5.40 -11.34 -7.49
C PRO A 58 -3.88 -11.55 -7.57
N SER A 59 -3.39 -11.94 -8.75
CA SER A 59 -1.95 -11.87 -9.02
C SER A 59 -1.48 -10.42 -9.11
N LEU A 60 -0.19 -10.16 -8.91
CA LEU A 60 0.38 -8.81 -9.08
C LEU A 60 0.11 -8.22 -10.46
N LYS A 61 0.10 -9.05 -11.52
CA LYS A 61 -0.23 -8.61 -12.87
C LYS A 61 -1.67 -8.08 -12.97
N VAL A 62 -2.62 -8.77 -12.33
CA VAL A 62 -4.02 -8.34 -12.29
C VAL A 62 -4.18 -7.11 -11.39
N LEU A 63 -3.46 -7.05 -10.28
CA LEU A 63 -3.48 -5.89 -9.40
C LEU A 63 -2.97 -4.64 -10.12
N HIS A 64 -1.91 -4.78 -10.92
CA HIS A 64 -1.39 -3.71 -11.77
C HIS A 64 -2.41 -3.24 -12.80
N SER A 65 -3.07 -4.16 -13.52
CA SER A 65 -4.09 -3.74 -14.51
C SER A 65 -5.30 -3.07 -13.86
N ILE A 66 -5.71 -3.51 -12.67
CA ILE A 66 -6.76 -2.84 -11.88
C ILE A 66 -6.32 -1.44 -11.45
N ALA A 67 -5.08 -1.29 -10.99
CA ALA A 67 -4.52 0.01 -10.60
C ALA A 67 -4.50 0.98 -11.79
N ASP A 68 -4.02 0.52 -12.95
CA ASP A 68 -3.99 1.30 -14.19
C ASP A 68 -5.40 1.75 -14.61
N ALA A 69 -6.37 0.84 -14.57
CA ALA A 69 -7.77 1.13 -14.91
C ALA A 69 -8.45 2.13 -13.96
N LEU A 70 -7.91 2.28 -12.75
CA LEU A 70 -8.39 3.19 -11.70
C LEU A 70 -7.55 4.46 -11.57
N HIS A 71 -6.47 4.60 -12.35
CA HIS A 71 -5.47 5.66 -12.20
C HIS A 71 -4.86 5.72 -10.78
N LEU A 72 -4.59 4.55 -10.21
CA LEU A 72 -3.94 4.36 -8.93
C LEU A 72 -2.57 3.69 -9.11
N SER A 73 -1.72 3.76 -8.10
CA SER A 73 -0.52 2.92 -8.07
C SER A 73 -0.83 1.53 -7.51
N THR A 74 -0.12 0.50 -7.97
CA THR A 74 -0.20 -0.86 -7.41
C THR A 74 0.14 -0.85 -5.91
N GLU A 75 1.07 0.00 -5.50
CA GLU A 75 1.46 0.21 -4.09
C GLU A 75 0.29 0.68 -3.23
N GLN A 76 -0.52 1.63 -3.70
CA GLN A 76 -1.72 2.08 -2.98
C GLN A 76 -2.69 0.92 -2.73
N LEU A 77 -2.86 0.03 -3.71
CA LEU A 77 -3.71 -1.16 -3.55
C LEU A 77 -3.11 -2.15 -2.53
N LEU A 78 -1.78 -2.33 -2.55
CA LEU A 78 -1.07 -3.20 -1.59
C LEU A 78 -1.19 -2.68 -0.16
N ILE A 79 -0.95 -1.38 0.07
CA ILE A 79 -1.09 -0.74 1.38
C ILE A 79 -2.51 -0.96 1.91
N GLN A 80 -3.52 -0.77 1.06
CA GLN A 80 -4.92 -0.97 1.45
C GLN A 80 -5.27 -2.43 1.73
N ALA A 81 -4.59 -3.37 1.07
CA ALA A 81 -4.66 -4.78 1.40
C ALA A 81 -4.01 -5.11 2.74
N GLY A 82 -3.43 -4.14 3.45
CA GLY A 82 -2.63 -4.40 4.64
C GLY A 82 -1.36 -5.18 4.32
N TRP A 83 -0.95 -5.23 3.03
CA TRP A 83 0.31 -5.79 2.62
C TRP A 83 1.41 -4.87 3.15
N ARG A 84 1.86 -5.18 4.35
CA ARG A 84 3.15 -4.74 4.85
C ARG A 84 4.14 -5.73 4.26
N ASP A 85 5.00 -5.27 3.36
CA ASP A 85 6.21 -6.00 3.11
C ASP A 85 6.86 -6.29 4.47
N ALA A 86 7.17 -7.56 4.73
CA ALA A 86 8.13 -7.94 5.74
C ALA A 86 9.58 -7.65 5.26
N ALA A 87 9.75 -6.86 4.19
CA ALA A 87 10.95 -6.09 4.02
C ALA A 87 10.81 -4.87 4.94
N PRO A 88 11.82 -4.55 5.77
CA PRO A 88 11.83 -3.23 6.38
C PRO A 88 11.63 -2.25 5.23
N ALA A 89 10.64 -1.37 5.32
CA ALA A 89 10.70 -0.13 4.56
C ALA A 89 12.16 0.35 4.70
N PRO A 90 12.86 0.77 3.63
CA PRO A 90 14.08 1.54 3.86
C PRO A 90 13.62 2.59 4.86
N GLU A 91 14.13 2.56 6.09
CA GLU A 91 13.67 3.41 7.19
C GLU A 91 13.52 4.78 6.55
N ALA A 92 12.27 5.20 6.29
CA ALA A 92 12.03 6.32 5.40
C ALA A 92 12.81 7.45 6.06
N GLU A 93 13.90 7.90 5.42
CA GLU A 93 14.94 8.68 6.10
C GLU A 93 14.22 9.72 6.94
N SER A 94 14.38 9.62 8.26
CA SER A 94 13.53 10.38 9.17
C SER A 94 13.62 11.83 8.75
N THR A 95 12.50 12.56 8.76
CA THR A 95 12.55 14.02 8.55
C THR A 95 13.62 14.66 9.42
N GLU A 96 13.86 14.10 10.62
CA GLU A 96 14.96 14.48 11.51
C GLU A 96 16.36 14.20 10.93
N ASP A 97 16.59 13.05 10.29
CA ASP A 97 17.86 12.69 9.65
C ASP A 97 18.18 13.61 8.46
N VAL A 98 17.16 13.95 7.66
CA VAL A 98 17.28 14.90 6.55
C VAL A 98 17.68 16.28 7.07
N ILE A 99 17.02 16.78 8.12
CA ILE A 99 17.35 18.07 8.75
C ILE A 99 18.76 18.03 9.35
N ALA A 100 19.13 16.92 10.01
CA ALA A 100 20.42 16.76 10.66
C ALA A 100 21.60 16.75 9.67
N ARG A 101 21.37 16.39 8.41
CA ARG A 101 22.40 16.28 7.36
C ARG A 101 22.39 17.40 6.33
N ASP A 102 21.42 18.31 6.34
CA ASP A 102 21.30 19.37 5.32
C ASP A 102 22.53 20.31 5.33
N PRO A 103 23.36 20.33 4.26
CA PRO A 103 24.59 21.11 4.21
C PRO A 103 24.35 22.62 4.12
N ARG A 104 23.11 23.06 3.86
CA ARG A 104 22.74 24.48 3.81
C ARG A 104 22.48 25.08 5.19
N LEU A 105 22.34 24.24 6.21
CA LEU A 105 22.06 24.64 7.59
C LEU A 105 23.32 24.62 8.44
N THR A 106 23.49 25.67 9.25
CA THR A 106 24.49 25.66 10.34
C THR A 106 24.06 24.70 11.46
N PRO A 107 24.99 24.24 12.31
CA PRO A 107 24.64 23.36 13.44
C PRO A 107 23.54 23.94 14.35
N ALA A 108 23.58 25.24 14.60
CA ALA A 108 22.55 25.93 15.40
C ALA A 108 21.17 25.95 14.69
N GLN A 109 21.15 26.13 13.37
CA GLN A 109 19.91 26.10 12.58
C GLN A 109 19.29 24.70 12.55
N ARG A 110 20.10 23.63 12.43
CA ARG A 110 19.63 22.24 12.51
C ARG A 110 19.00 21.96 13.87
N ALA A 111 19.68 22.35 14.96
CA ALA A 111 19.16 22.18 16.32
C ALA A 111 17.83 22.92 16.54
N ALA A 112 17.70 24.16 16.04
CA ALA A 112 16.46 24.92 16.13
C ALA A 112 15.30 24.26 15.35
N LEU A 113 15.56 23.81 14.12
CA LEU A 113 14.53 23.14 13.30
C LEU A 113 14.08 21.82 13.91
N LEU A 114 15.00 21.02 14.43
CA LEU A 114 14.67 19.76 15.13
C LEU A 114 13.84 20.02 16.39
N SER A 115 14.14 21.07 17.16
CA SER A 115 13.35 21.44 18.33
C SER A 115 11.91 21.80 17.96
N VAL A 116 11.71 22.59 16.90
CA VAL A 116 10.37 22.98 16.43
C VAL A 116 9.62 21.77 15.88
N TYR A 117 10.29 20.95 15.05
CA TYR A 117 9.70 19.74 14.50
C TYR A 117 9.20 18.79 15.60
N ARG A 118 10.05 18.51 16.61
CA ARG A 118 9.68 17.69 17.77
C ARG A 118 8.50 18.27 18.54
N SER A 119 8.45 19.58 18.74
CA SER A 119 7.30 20.20 19.43
C SER A 119 5.96 20.01 18.70
N PHE A 120 5.96 19.79 17.39
CA PHE A 120 4.73 19.52 16.62
C PHE A 120 4.36 18.04 16.53
N VAL A 121 5.34 17.15 16.69
CA VAL A 121 5.13 15.70 16.55
C VAL A 121 4.94 15.02 17.91
N ASP A 122 5.54 15.56 18.97
CA ASP A 122 5.47 15.04 20.34
C ASP A 122 4.28 15.60 21.15
N ASP A 123 3.54 16.58 20.62
CA ASP A 123 2.33 17.14 21.25
C ASP A 123 1.07 16.56 20.58
N PRO A 124 0.49 15.46 21.10
CA PRO A 124 -0.77 14.95 20.60
C PRO A 124 -1.90 15.87 21.06
N ALA A 125 -2.55 16.54 20.12
CA ALA A 125 -3.87 17.14 20.33
C ALA A 125 -4.92 16.07 20.71
#